data_AF-E9HZ28-F1
#
_entry.id   AF-E9HZ28-F1
#
_cell.length_a   1.000
_cell.length_b   1.000
_cell.length_c   1.000
_cell.angle_alpha   90.00
_cell.angle_beta   90.00
_cell.angle_gamma   90.00
#
_symmetry.space_group_name_H-M   'P 1'
#
loop_
_entity.id
_entity.type
_entity.pdbx_description
1 polymer ?
#
loop_
_entity_poly.entity_id
_entity_poly.type
_entity_poly.pdbx_seq_one_letter_code
_entity_poly.pdbx_strand_id
1 'polypeptide(L)'
;MTDTENQPTNEELQAFVDSNFEAEGLEFQNWDPSDWISDPPFLSQINNSEFRNWGNRLHEGWKSLGRQIKDDVRDNPDLYSIVYVPNPFIVPGGRFRESYYWDSYWIVKGLLISQMNQTVRGMLDNFVQMVDMYGLIPNGGRIYYQQRSQPPMLIPMVDLYVRATGDVDFLRERINLIEKEFEFWLLNRTVSVQGHTLARYNVEFDGPRPESYSGKPLEEFYVNMKSGAESGWDFSTRWFIAEDGSNVLWNEEEGVWLDYDMLNSRSRNYFYASNISPLWAECWDPISLQNSSVINRVLDYLDRSQATKLVGGIPTSMENSGQQWDYPNGWAPLQHLMVYGLENSADPRAKALAFDIARKWLDNNFAAYEQSVPNSMFEKYDVTSIGLPGGGGEYDVQLGFGWTNGVVIDFLNNYGDRL
;
A
#
# COMPACT_ATOMS: atom_id res chain seq x y z
N MET A 1 21.71 32.11 -15.70
CA MET A 1 21.76 31.88 -17.16
C MET A 1 22.22 33.14 -17.89
N THR A 2 21.41 34.20 -17.96
CA THR A 2 21.84 35.49 -18.53
C THR A 2 23.10 36.03 -17.84
N ASP A 3 23.10 36.00 -16.50
CA ASP A 3 24.19 36.55 -15.67
C ASP A 3 25.48 35.71 -15.69
N THR A 4 25.40 34.49 -16.25
CA THR A 4 26.50 33.49 -16.28
C THR A 4 26.88 33.09 -17.70
N GLU A 5 26.50 33.86 -18.72
CA GLU A 5 26.72 33.56 -20.15
C GLU A 5 26.26 32.13 -20.57
N ASN A 6 25.21 31.63 -19.94
CA ASN A 6 24.69 30.25 -20.03
C ASN A 6 25.65 29.14 -19.54
N GLN A 7 26.66 29.46 -18.74
CA GLN A 7 27.61 28.52 -18.12
C GLN A 7 27.72 28.74 -16.60
N PRO A 8 26.62 28.59 -15.82
CA PRO A 8 26.69 28.71 -14.37
C PRO A 8 27.54 27.60 -13.75
N THR A 9 28.30 27.93 -12.72
CA THR A 9 28.99 26.98 -11.85
C THR A 9 28.01 26.27 -10.91
N ASN A 10 28.44 25.16 -10.31
CA ASN A 10 27.63 24.45 -9.31
C ASN A 10 27.31 25.33 -8.08
N GLU A 11 28.23 26.22 -7.70
CA GLU A 11 28.04 27.14 -6.57
C GLU A 11 26.97 28.20 -6.88
N GLU A 12 26.97 28.76 -8.10
CA GLU A 12 25.94 29.70 -8.55
C GLU A 12 24.56 29.02 -8.72
N LEU A 13 24.52 27.76 -9.18
CA LEU A 13 23.29 26.98 -9.23
C LEU A 13 22.74 26.70 -7.83
N GLN A 14 23.61 26.32 -6.87
CA GLN A 14 23.19 26.10 -5.49
C GLN A 14 22.67 27.40 -4.85
N ALA A 15 23.40 28.50 -4.99
CA ALA A 15 22.97 29.81 -4.49
C ALA A 15 21.65 30.28 -5.12
N PHE A 16 21.41 29.99 -6.41
CA PHE A 16 20.13 30.23 -7.05
C PHE A 16 19.01 29.38 -6.43
N VAL A 17 19.24 28.08 -6.20
CA VAL A 17 18.26 27.21 -5.54
C VAL A 17 17.94 27.72 -4.13
N ASP A 18 18.97 27.94 -3.31
CA ASP A 18 18.84 28.39 -1.91
C ASP A 18 18.15 29.76 -1.77
N SER A 19 18.20 30.61 -2.81
CA SER A 19 17.58 31.94 -2.82
C SER A 19 16.15 31.97 -3.38
N ASN A 20 15.70 30.92 -4.08
CA ASN A 20 14.42 30.91 -4.81
C ASN A 20 13.48 29.76 -4.42
N PHE A 21 13.96 28.74 -3.70
CA PHE A 21 13.17 27.58 -3.31
C PHE A 21 13.23 27.37 -1.79
N GLU A 22 12.05 27.11 -1.21
CA GLU A 22 11.94 26.73 0.19
C GLU A 22 12.37 25.27 0.42
N ALA A 23 12.78 24.97 1.65
CA ALA A 23 13.06 23.60 2.05
C ALA A 23 11.79 22.73 2.04
N GLU A 24 11.95 21.46 1.65
CA GLU A 24 10.88 20.46 1.67
C GLU A 24 10.19 20.35 3.05
N GLY A 25 8.86 20.16 3.06
CA GLY A 25 8.06 20.01 4.28
C GLY A 25 7.53 21.33 4.84
N LEU A 26 7.92 22.49 4.28
CA LEU A 26 7.38 23.78 4.68
C LEU A 26 5.95 24.03 4.19
N GLU A 27 5.37 23.16 3.35
CA GLU A 27 3.96 23.18 2.96
C GLU A 27 2.98 22.78 4.10
N PHE A 28 3.49 22.25 5.23
CA PHE A 28 2.67 21.76 6.35
C PHE A 28 2.62 22.71 7.55
N GLN A 29 1.53 22.62 8.31
CA GLN A 29 1.39 23.22 9.64
C GLN A 29 1.22 22.13 10.71
N ASN A 30 1.51 22.49 11.96
CA ASN A 30 1.31 21.59 13.10
C ASN A 30 -0.16 21.21 13.24
N TRP A 31 -0.41 19.93 13.51
CA TRP A 31 -1.71 19.38 13.79
C TRP A 31 -1.60 18.41 14.96
N ASP A 32 -2.57 18.47 15.88
CA ASP A 32 -2.76 17.50 16.95
C ASP A 32 -4.18 16.90 16.78
N PRO A 33 -4.33 15.59 16.56
CA PRO A 33 -5.63 14.97 16.34
C PRO A 33 -6.57 15.12 17.54
N SER A 34 -7.70 15.78 17.33
CA SER A 34 -8.72 16.03 18.36
C SER A 34 -9.47 14.78 18.82
N ASP A 35 -9.41 13.69 18.05
CA ASP A 35 -10.05 12.41 18.32
C ASP A 35 -9.08 11.32 18.82
N TRP A 36 -7.80 11.65 19.00
CA TRP A 36 -6.82 10.75 19.60
C TRP A 36 -7.02 10.65 21.11
N ILE A 37 -6.97 9.43 21.66
CA ILE A 37 -7.19 9.13 23.08
C ILE A 37 -6.01 8.35 23.65
N SER A 38 -5.61 8.60 24.90
CA SER A 38 -4.37 8.03 25.45
C SER A 38 -4.41 6.55 25.84
N ASP A 39 -5.58 5.91 25.81
CA ASP A 39 -5.78 4.50 26.17
C ASP A 39 -6.87 3.90 25.27
N PRO A 40 -6.56 3.64 23.99
CA PRO A 40 -7.53 3.09 23.04
C PRO A 40 -7.88 1.63 23.39
N PRO A 41 -9.15 1.19 23.24
CA PRO A 41 -9.62 -0.10 23.75
C PRO A 41 -8.81 -1.32 23.31
N PHE A 42 -8.20 -1.28 22.12
CA PHE A 42 -7.48 -2.42 21.55
C PHE A 42 -6.26 -2.85 22.38
N LEU A 43 -5.67 -1.95 23.19
CA LEU A 43 -4.54 -2.28 24.07
C LEU A 43 -4.95 -3.25 25.18
N SER A 44 -6.21 -3.19 25.62
CA SER A 44 -6.69 -3.97 26.77
C SER A 44 -6.75 -5.48 26.51
N GLN A 45 -6.89 -5.91 25.24
CA GLN A 45 -7.00 -7.31 24.84
C GLN A 45 -5.63 -7.97 24.54
N ILE A 46 -4.54 -7.20 24.48
CA ILE A 46 -3.19 -7.72 24.20
C ILE A 46 -2.62 -8.31 25.50
N ASN A 47 -2.48 -9.64 25.57
CA ASN A 47 -2.00 -10.35 26.77
C ASN A 47 -0.51 -10.12 27.03
N ASN A 48 0.33 -10.25 26.01
CA ASN A 48 1.76 -9.94 26.10
C ASN A 48 2.03 -8.45 26.40
N SER A 49 2.71 -8.16 27.51
CA SER A 49 2.98 -6.78 27.95
C SER A 49 3.97 -6.01 27.06
N GLU A 50 4.90 -6.69 26.40
CA GLU A 50 5.86 -6.06 25.48
C GLU A 50 5.14 -5.62 24.21
N PHE A 51 4.32 -6.50 23.63
CA PHE A 51 3.44 -6.17 22.50
C PHE A 51 2.40 -5.11 22.85
N ARG A 52 1.87 -5.08 24.07
CA ARG A 52 0.95 -4.02 24.51
C ARG A 52 1.66 -2.66 24.55
N ASN A 53 2.85 -2.61 25.15
CA ASN A 53 3.66 -1.39 25.19
C ASN A 53 4.05 -0.92 23.79
N TRP A 54 4.41 -1.84 22.89
CA TRP A 54 4.70 -1.56 21.49
C TRP A 54 3.47 -1.01 20.75
N GLY A 55 2.31 -1.66 20.88
CA GLY A 55 1.04 -1.19 20.33
C GLY A 55 0.69 0.23 20.78
N ASN A 56 0.96 0.58 22.05
CA ASN A 56 0.79 1.96 22.54
C ASN A 56 1.74 2.95 21.84
N ARG A 57 3.03 2.61 21.67
CA ARG A 57 3.99 3.47 20.94
C ARG A 57 3.60 3.65 19.47
N LEU A 58 3.07 2.62 18.82
CA LEU A 58 2.56 2.72 17.44
C LEU A 58 1.33 3.63 17.35
N HIS A 59 0.45 3.58 18.35
CA HIS A 59 -0.70 4.47 18.47
C HIS A 59 -0.31 5.93 18.75
N GLU A 60 0.71 6.18 19.58
CA GLU A 60 1.34 7.50 19.73
C GLU A 60 1.95 7.99 18.40
N GLY A 61 2.49 7.07 17.59
CA GLY A 61 3.06 7.34 16.27
C GLY A 61 2.11 7.98 15.25
N TRP A 62 0.78 7.86 15.42
CA TRP A 62 -0.17 8.58 14.54
C TRP A 62 -0.01 10.10 14.64
N LYS A 63 0.41 10.64 15.79
CA LYS A 63 0.67 12.07 15.94
C LYS A 63 1.89 12.55 15.16
N SER A 64 2.93 11.73 15.03
CA SER A 64 4.16 12.10 14.29
C SER A 64 4.03 11.91 12.77
N LEU A 65 3.17 10.99 12.32
CA LEU A 65 2.81 10.80 10.92
C LEU A 65 1.71 11.75 10.42
N GLY A 66 1.09 12.52 11.33
CA GLY A 66 0.04 13.48 11.00
C GLY A 66 0.54 14.72 10.24
N ARG A 67 -0.21 15.13 9.21
CA ARG A 67 0.04 16.33 8.41
C ARG A 67 -1.26 17.12 8.20
N GLN A 68 -1.15 18.43 8.26
CA GLN A 68 -2.16 19.37 7.80
C GLN A 68 -1.49 20.32 6.82
N ILE A 69 -2.08 20.49 5.63
CA ILE A 69 -1.56 21.43 4.62
C ILE A 69 -1.92 22.86 5.05
N LYS A 70 -0.99 23.80 4.84
CA LYS A 70 -1.22 25.23 5.05
C LYS A 70 -2.24 25.79 4.07
N ASP A 71 -3.01 26.77 4.52
CA ASP A 71 -3.91 27.55 3.67
C ASP A 71 -3.18 28.27 2.52
N ASP A 72 -1.90 28.59 2.66
CA ASP A 72 -1.10 29.20 1.59
C ASP A 72 -0.99 28.31 0.34
N VAL A 73 -1.09 26.98 0.48
CA VAL A 73 -1.11 26.05 -0.66
C VAL A 73 -2.44 26.13 -1.43
N ARG A 74 -3.54 26.45 -0.75
CA ARG A 74 -4.84 26.73 -1.41
C ARG A 74 -4.81 28.07 -2.13
N ASP A 75 -4.20 29.07 -1.50
CA ASP A 75 -4.26 30.46 -1.95
C ASP A 75 -3.19 30.77 -3.03
N ASN A 76 -2.07 30.05 -3.04
CA ASN A 76 -0.95 30.19 -3.98
C ASN A 76 -0.50 28.82 -4.60
N PRO A 77 -1.39 28.03 -5.23
CA PRO A 77 -1.10 26.65 -5.64
C PRO A 77 0.05 26.52 -6.64
N ASP A 78 0.30 27.53 -7.48
CA ASP A 78 1.39 27.53 -8.47
C ASP A 78 2.80 27.52 -7.84
N LEU A 79 2.93 27.82 -6.54
CA LEU A 79 4.18 27.76 -5.79
C LEU A 79 4.49 26.38 -5.21
N TYR A 80 3.52 25.45 -5.27
CA TYR A 80 3.58 24.18 -4.54
C TYR A 80 3.40 22.97 -5.47
N SER A 81 4.16 21.91 -5.20
CA SER A 81 3.95 20.61 -5.84
C SER A 81 2.90 19.76 -5.15
N ILE A 82 2.52 20.08 -3.90
CA ILE A 82 1.48 19.37 -3.13
C ILE A 82 0.08 19.85 -3.54
N VAL A 83 -0.85 18.92 -3.69
CA VAL A 83 -2.26 19.21 -3.94
C VAL A 83 -2.92 19.57 -2.62
N TYR A 84 -3.51 20.76 -2.51
CA TYR A 84 -4.27 21.16 -1.33
C TYR A 84 -5.48 20.26 -1.12
N VAL A 85 -5.64 19.77 0.10
CA VAL A 85 -6.86 19.17 0.63
C VAL A 85 -7.12 19.75 2.03
N PRO A 86 -8.40 19.95 2.43
CA PRO A 86 -8.73 20.75 3.60
C PRO A 86 -8.50 20.02 4.93
N ASN A 87 -8.71 18.71 4.98
CA ASN A 87 -8.61 17.95 6.22
C ASN A 87 -7.18 17.42 6.47
N PRO A 88 -6.82 17.15 7.74
CA PRO A 88 -5.57 16.47 8.05
C PRO A 88 -5.54 15.05 7.47
N PHE A 89 -4.33 14.52 7.28
CA PHE A 89 -4.10 13.14 6.88
C PHE A 89 -2.84 12.56 7.53
N ILE A 90 -2.71 11.24 7.48
CA ILE A 90 -1.54 10.50 7.92
C ILE A 90 -0.69 10.12 6.70
N VAL A 91 0.62 10.34 6.75
CA VAL A 91 1.56 9.93 5.69
C VAL A 91 2.15 8.54 5.92
N PRO A 92 2.73 7.89 4.90
CA PRO A 92 3.50 6.67 5.10
C PRO A 92 4.73 6.89 6.00
N GLY A 93 5.49 7.96 5.78
CA GLY A 93 6.64 8.33 6.62
C GLY A 93 7.98 8.41 5.86
N GLY A 94 9.05 8.74 6.58
CA GLY A 94 10.38 8.95 6.00
C GLY A 94 10.37 10.09 4.98
N ARG A 95 10.81 9.81 3.75
CA ARG A 95 10.75 10.75 2.62
C ARG A 95 9.33 11.04 2.12
N PHE A 96 8.36 10.19 2.40
CA PHE A 96 7.00 10.31 1.88
C PHE A 96 6.18 11.27 2.76
N ARG A 97 5.86 12.45 2.20
CA ARG A 97 5.27 13.58 2.96
C ARG A 97 3.85 13.91 2.54
N GLU A 98 3.39 13.32 1.46
CA GLU A 98 2.03 13.42 0.93
C GLU A 98 1.22 12.18 1.32
N SER A 99 -0.11 12.27 1.23
CA SER A 99 -0.97 11.08 1.30
C SER A 99 -0.63 10.17 0.12
N TYR A 100 -0.56 8.86 0.34
CA TYR A 100 -0.53 7.83 -0.71
C TYR A 100 -1.81 7.01 -0.65
N TYR A 101 -2.36 6.68 -1.81
CA TYR A 101 -3.72 6.17 -1.92
C TYR A 101 -3.88 4.77 -1.29
N TRP A 102 -3.15 3.76 -1.77
CA TRP A 102 -3.35 2.39 -1.26
C TRP A 102 -2.78 2.21 0.16
N ASP A 103 -1.68 2.89 0.51
CA ASP A 103 -1.10 2.95 1.87
C ASP A 103 -2.16 3.34 2.90
N SER A 104 -3.03 4.28 2.50
CA SER A 104 -4.08 4.81 3.35
C SER A 104 -5.11 3.77 3.75
N TYR A 105 -5.26 2.64 3.05
CA TYR A 105 -6.16 1.57 3.47
C TYR A 105 -5.77 0.96 4.82
N TRP A 106 -4.49 0.58 4.98
CA TRP A 106 -4.00 -0.01 6.22
C TRP A 106 -3.85 1.04 7.33
N ILE A 107 -3.49 2.27 6.97
CA ILE A 107 -3.50 3.42 7.89
C ILE A 107 -4.91 3.64 8.45
N VAL A 108 -5.94 3.76 7.59
CA VAL A 108 -7.35 3.91 8.00
C VAL A 108 -7.78 2.77 8.92
N LYS A 109 -7.41 1.52 8.63
CA LYS A 109 -7.71 0.37 9.50
C LYS A 109 -7.10 0.53 10.90
N GLY A 110 -5.83 0.92 10.98
CA GLY A 110 -5.14 1.19 12.25
C GLY A 110 -5.71 2.39 13.03
N LEU A 111 -6.13 3.45 12.31
CA LEU A 111 -6.77 4.64 12.89
C LEU A 111 -8.15 4.34 13.48
N LEU A 112 -8.99 3.56 12.80
CA LEU A 112 -10.31 3.14 13.32
C LEU A 112 -10.16 2.30 14.60
N ILE A 113 -9.21 1.36 14.63
CA ILE A 113 -8.87 0.59 15.84
C ILE A 113 -8.36 1.52 16.96
N SER A 114 -7.61 2.56 16.59
CA SER A 114 -7.15 3.65 17.46
C SER A 114 -8.23 4.66 17.87
N GLN A 115 -9.49 4.45 17.48
CA GLN A 115 -10.65 5.34 17.72
C GLN A 115 -10.59 6.72 17.03
N MET A 116 -9.66 6.91 16.08
CA MET A 116 -9.46 8.17 15.34
C MET A 116 -10.44 8.31 14.17
N ASN A 117 -11.73 8.21 14.48
CA ASN A 117 -12.82 8.15 13.50
C ASN A 117 -13.05 9.48 12.74
N GLN A 118 -12.77 10.63 13.37
CA GLN A 118 -12.90 11.94 12.71
C GLN A 118 -11.74 12.19 11.75
N THR A 119 -10.53 11.80 12.15
CA THR A 119 -9.33 11.80 11.29
C THR A 119 -9.58 10.95 10.04
N VAL A 120 -10.08 9.72 10.20
CA VAL A 120 -10.43 8.86 9.05
C VAL A 120 -11.49 9.51 8.16
N ARG A 121 -12.57 10.05 8.73
CA ARG A 121 -13.62 10.74 7.96
C ARG A 121 -13.04 11.88 7.11
N GLY A 122 -12.13 12.68 7.68
CA GLY A 122 -11.42 13.76 6.97
C GLY A 122 -10.52 13.25 5.84
N MET A 123 -9.79 12.15 6.05
CA MET A 123 -9.00 11.50 4.99
C MET A 123 -9.87 11.02 3.83
N LEU A 124 -11.06 10.46 4.11
CA LEU A 124 -12.00 10.04 3.07
C LEU A 124 -12.65 11.22 2.34
N ASP A 125 -12.98 12.30 3.05
CA ASP A 125 -13.42 13.56 2.42
C ASP A 125 -12.35 14.12 1.45
N ASN A 126 -11.06 14.08 1.84
CA ASN A 126 -9.95 14.48 0.97
C ASN A 126 -9.86 13.62 -0.29
N PHE A 127 -9.99 12.30 -0.17
CA PHE A 127 -9.97 11.40 -1.32
C PHE A 127 -11.16 11.60 -2.26
N VAL A 128 -12.37 11.76 -1.71
CA VAL A 128 -13.57 12.08 -2.49
C VAL A 128 -13.42 13.42 -3.23
N GLN A 129 -12.76 14.41 -2.62
CA GLN A 129 -12.41 15.67 -3.29
C GLN A 129 -11.41 15.46 -4.45
N MET A 130 -10.40 14.59 -4.29
CA MET A 130 -9.48 14.26 -5.39
C MET A 130 -10.22 13.61 -6.57
N VAL A 131 -11.17 12.71 -6.32
CA VAL A 131 -12.03 12.15 -7.38
C VAL A 131 -12.91 13.21 -8.03
N ASP A 132 -13.38 14.20 -7.28
CA ASP A 132 -14.14 15.30 -7.88
C ASP A 132 -13.25 16.13 -8.83
N MET A 133 -12.05 16.51 -8.39
CA MET A 133 -11.10 17.32 -9.16
C MET A 133 -10.51 16.60 -10.38
N TYR A 134 -10.12 15.32 -10.24
CA TYR A 134 -9.31 14.61 -11.24
C TYR A 134 -10.01 13.41 -11.89
N GLY A 135 -11.15 12.95 -11.35
CA GLY A 135 -11.84 11.73 -11.80
C GLY A 135 -11.23 10.42 -11.29
N LEU A 136 -10.06 10.48 -10.66
CA LEU A 136 -9.39 9.39 -9.97
C LEU A 136 -8.78 9.89 -8.66
N ILE A 137 -8.34 8.97 -7.78
CA ILE A 137 -7.40 9.32 -6.71
C ILE A 137 -5.97 9.16 -7.25
N PRO A 138 -5.15 10.23 -7.30
CA PRO A 138 -3.74 10.15 -7.67
C PRO A 138 -2.95 9.20 -6.75
N ASN A 139 -1.82 8.67 -7.25
CA ASN A 139 -0.88 7.86 -6.48
C ASN A 139 -0.56 8.46 -5.11
N GLY A 140 -0.26 9.76 -5.09
CA GLY A 140 -0.22 10.55 -3.88
C GLY A 140 -0.58 12.00 -4.13
N GLY A 141 -0.70 12.78 -3.07
CA GLY A 141 -1.16 14.18 -3.09
C GLY A 141 -0.21 15.20 -3.74
N ARG A 142 0.37 14.93 -4.92
CA ARG A 142 1.27 15.84 -5.65
C ARG A 142 0.81 16.04 -7.10
N ILE A 143 1.06 17.22 -7.66
CA ILE A 143 0.60 17.60 -9.00
C ILE A 143 1.15 16.67 -10.10
N TYR A 144 2.38 16.15 -9.94
CA TYR A 144 3.00 15.23 -10.89
C TYR A 144 2.42 13.80 -10.84
N TYR A 145 1.56 13.48 -9.87
CA TYR A 145 0.84 12.21 -9.80
C TYR A 145 -0.58 12.25 -10.38
N GLN A 146 -1.11 13.42 -10.77
CA GLN A 146 -2.52 13.59 -11.19
C GLN A 146 -2.98 12.65 -12.33
N GLN A 147 -2.05 12.13 -13.14
CA GLN A 147 -2.35 11.26 -14.30
C GLN A 147 -2.26 9.75 -14.01
N ARG A 148 -1.93 9.36 -12.76
CA ARG A 148 -1.62 7.98 -12.39
C ARG A 148 -2.17 7.67 -11.00
N SER A 149 -2.88 6.56 -10.86
CA SER A 149 -3.47 6.16 -9.59
C SER A 149 -2.56 5.19 -8.79
N GLN A 150 -3.18 4.43 -7.90
CA GLN A 150 -2.64 3.29 -7.15
C GLN A 150 -3.76 2.22 -7.07
N PRO A 151 -3.54 1.03 -6.48
CA PRO A 151 -4.60 0.03 -6.32
C PRO A 151 -5.86 0.62 -5.65
N PRO A 152 -7.05 0.47 -6.26
CA PRO A 152 -8.23 1.21 -5.84
C PRO A 152 -8.79 0.73 -4.51
N MET A 153 -8.63 1.55 -3.48
CA MET A 153 -9.00 1.25 -2.09
C MET A 153 -10.11 2.16 -1.53
N LEU A 154 -10.66 3.13 -2.28
CA LEU A 154 -11.70 4.03 -1.78
C LEU A 154 -12.94 3.29 -1.27
N ILE A 155 -13.52 2.39 -2.08
CA ILE A 155 -14.69 1.59 -1.69
C ILE A 155 -14.38 0.74 -0.44
N PRO A 156 -13.29 -0.06 -0.38
CA PRO A 156 -12.87 -0.74 0.84
C PRO A 156 -12.66 0.17 2.07
N MET A 157 -12.06 1.35 1.90
CA MET A 157 -11.85 2.29 3.02
C MET A 157 -13.18 2.90 3.53
N VAL A 158 -14.11 3.19 2.63
CA VAL A 158 -15.45 3.68 3.01
C VAL A 158 -16.26 2.56 3.68
N ASP A 159 -16.18 1.31 3.23
CA ASP A 159 -16.80 0.16 3.90
C ASP A 159 -16.25 -0.03 5.34
N LEU A 160 -14.92 0.02 5.51
CA LEU A 160 -14.29 0.00 6.85
C LEU A 160 -14.84 1.11 7.76
N TYR A 161 -14.89 2.35 7.24
CA TYR A 161 -15.37 3.51 8.00
C TYR A 161 -16.85 3.39 8.38
N VAL A 162 -17.72 3.05 7.44
CA VAL A 162 -19.17 2.91 7.67
C VAL A 162 -19.46 1.76 8.64
N ARG A 163 -18.73 0.64 8.56
CA ARG A 163 -18.88 -0.48 9.52
C ARG A 163 -18.40 -0.11 10.92
N ALA A 164 -17.32 0.65 11.05
CA ALA A 164 -16.77 1.05 12.34
C ALA A 164 -17.58 2.14 13.05
N THR A 165 -18.26 3.02 12.30
CA THR A 165 -18.93 4.21 12.84
C THR A 165 -20.45 4.20 12.75
N GLY A 166 -21.03 3.47 11.81
CA GLY A 166 -22.44 3.56 11.46
C GLY A 166 -22.83 4.80 10.65
N ASP A 167 -21.87 5.62 10.19
CA ASP A 167 -22.14 6.83 9.39
C ASP A 167 -22.53 6.48 7.93
N VAL A 168 -23.74 5.96 7.77
CA VAL A 168 -24.35 5.68 6.45
C VAL A 168 -24.68 6.97 5.68
N ASP A 169 -24.76 8.11 6.37
CA ASP A 169 -25.05 9.40 5.75
C ASP A 169 -23.83 9.91 4.98
N PHE A 170 -22.60 9.72 5.50
CA PHE A 170 -21.36 9.94 4.77
C PHE A 170 -21.35 9.28 3.39
N LEU A 171 -21.70 7.98 3.35
CA LEU A 171 -21.80 7.21 2.11
C LEU A 171 -22.90 7.76 1.19
N ARG A 172 -24.10 8.03 1.72
CA ARG A 172 -25.25 8.50 0.92
C ARG A 172 -24.98 9.85 0.25
N GLU A 173 -24.28 10.75 0.92
CA GLU A 173 -23.89 12.06 0.40
C GLU A 173 -22.83 11.98 -0.71
N ARG A 174 -21.99 10.93 -0.71
CA ARG A 174 -20.78 10.83 -1.54
C ARG A 174 -20.81 9.71 -2.58
N ILE A 175 -21.85 8.88 -2.59
CA ILE A 175 -21.93 7.67 -3.43
C ILE A 175 -21.65 7.95 -4.90
N ASN A 176 -22.15 9.05 -5.46
CA ASN A 176 -21.93 9.43 -6.86
C ASN A 176 -20.44 9.71 -7.18
N LEU A 177 -19.67 10.24 -6.23
CA LEU A 177 -18.23 10.47 -6.39
C LEU A 177 -17.42 9.19 -6.18
N ILE A 178 -17.87 8.31 -5.28
CA ILE A 178 -17.28 6.97 -5.11
C ILE A 178 -17.51 6.12 -6.38
N GLU A 179 -18.70 6.20 -6.98
CA GLU A 179 -19.05 5.59 -8.26
C GLU A 179 -18.24 6.17 -9.43
N LYS A 180 -18.03 7.50 -9.47
CA LYS A 180 -17.20 8.18 -10.48
C LYS A 180 -15.77 7.62 -10.56
N GLU A 181 -15.15 7.27 -9.44
CA GLU A 181 -13.84 6.59 -9.46
C GLU A 181 -13.94 5.18 -10.05
N PHE A 182 -14.97 4.42 -9.65
CA PHE A 182 -15.18 3.07 -10.18
C PHE A 182 -15.44 3.09 -11.70
N GLU A 183 -16.22 4.04 -12.19
CA GLU A 183 -16.39 4.31 -13.63
C GLU A 183 -15.07 4.66 -14.32
N PHE A 184 -14.19 5.45 -13.69
CA PHE A 184 -12.85 5.73 -14.25
C PHE A 184 -12.06 4.43 -14.47
N TRP A 185 -12.05 3.50 -13.52
CA TRP A 185 -11.38 2.20 -13.68
C TRP A 185 -12.03 1.36 -14.78
N LEU A 186 -13.37 1.30 -14.82
CA LEU A 186 -14.08 0.55 -15.87
C LEU A 186 -13.83 1.10 -17.28
N LEU A 187 -13.78 2.42 -17.44
CA LEU A 187 -13.61 3.08 -18.74
C LEU A 187 -12.15 3.12 -19.22
N ASN A 188 -11.19 3.37 -18.33
CA ASN A 188 -9.80 3.71 -18.69
C ASN A 188 -8.78 2.60 -18.37
N ARG A 189 -9.20 1.53 -17.69
CA ARG A 189 -8.30 0.47 -17.22
C ARG A 189 -8.79 -0.94 -17.56
N THR A 190 -9.90 -1.10 -18.30
CA THR A 190 -10.36 -2.43 -18.73
C THR A 190 -9.84 -2.87 -20.10
N VAL A 191 -9.77 -4.18 -20.31
CA VAL A 191 -9.34 -4.83 -21.55
C VAL A 191 -10.11 -6.15 -21.73
N SER A 192 -10.41 -6.51 -22.99
CA SER A 192 -11.02 -7.81 -23.33
C SER A 192 -9.96 -8.90 -23.49
N VAL A 193 -9.96 -9.89 -22.61
CA VAL A 193 -9.03 -11.03 -22.58
C VAL A 193 -9.83 -12.33 -22.66
N GLN A 194 -9.63 -13.12 -23.73
CA GLN A 194 -10.36 -14.38 -23.98
C GLN A 194 -11.90 -14.28 -23.90
N GLY A 195 -12.48 -13.10 -24.17
CA GLY A 195 -13.93 -12.86 -24.07
C GLY A 195 -14.41 -12.42 -22.68
N HIS A 196 -13.50 -12.25 -21.71
CA HIS A 196 -13.76 -11.64 -20.41
C HIS A 196 -13.26 -10.19 -20.39
N THR A 197 -13.99 -9.30 -19.71
CA THR A 197 -13.50 -7.95 -19.39
C THR A 197 -12.70 -8.01 -18.09
N LEU A 198 -11.42 -7.66 -18.14
CA LEU A 198 -10.52 -7.58 -16.98
C LEU A 198 -9.93 -6.18 -16.82
N ALA A 199 -9.47 -5.83 -15.62
CA ALA A 199 -8.69 -4.62 -15.38
C ALA A 199 -7.19 -4.85 -15.58
N ARG A 200 -6.47 -3.81 -16.02
CA ARG A 200 -5.00 -3.71 -16.07
C ARG A 200 -4.55 -2.31 -15.66
N TYR A 201 -3.42 -2.20 -14.96
CA TYR A 201 -2.74 -0.92 -14.78
C TYR A 201 -2.17 -0.45 -16.13
N ASN A 202 -2.38 0.81 -16.50
CA ASN A 202 -2.06 1.33 -17.84
C ASN A 202 -2.05 2.87 -17.85
N VAL A 203 -0.87 3.48 -17.76
CA VAL A 203 -0.70 4.95 -17.74
C VAL A 203 -0.29 5.46 -19.12
N GLU A 204 -1.24 6.07 -19.84
CA GLU A 204 -1.11 6.42 -21.27
C GLU A 204 -0.33 7.72 -21.58
N PHE A 205 0.67 8.08 -20.76
CA PHE A 205 1.44 9.32 -20.93
C PHE A 205 2.94 9.07 -21.16
N ASP A 206 3.53 9.81 -22.08
CA ASP A 206 4.95 9.72 -22.47
C ASP A 206 5.89 10.43 -21.47
N GLY A 207 7.20 10.21 -21.63
CA GLY A 207 8.23 10.85 -20.81
C GLY A 207 8.45 10.31 -19.38
N PRO A 208 9.55 10.72 -18.72
CA PRO A 208 10.01 10.18 -17.43
C PRO A 208 9.15 10.55 -16.23
N ARG A 209 9.22 9.72 -15.18
CA ARG A 209 8.81 10.05 -13.79
C ARG A 209 9.63 11.25 -13.29
N PRO A 210 9.04 12.44 -13.01
CA PRO A 210 9.80 13.59 -12.48
C PRO A 210 10.51 13.30 -11.16
N GLU A 211 9.93 12.45 -10.32
CA GLU A 211 10.41 12.05 -8.99
C GLU A 211 11.60 11.08 -9.02
N SER A 212 11.82 10.37 -10.13
CA SER A 212 12.89 9.37 -10.33
C SER A 212 13.55 9.52 -11.72
N TYR A 213 13.85 10.75 -12.13
CA TYR A 213 14.41 11.05 -13.46
C TYR A 213 15.82 10.47 -13.65
N SER A 214 15.97 9.51 -14.58
CA SER A 214 17.27 9.01 -15.04
C SER A 214 17.28 8.72 -16.55
N GLY A 215 17.91 9.61 -17.33
CA GLY A 215 18.19 9.40 -18.75
C GLY A 215 16.97 9.43 -19.69
N LYS A 216 17.20 8.99 -20.95
CA LYS A 216 16.22 8.96 -22.05
C LYS A 216 16.05 7.57 -22.69
N PRO A 217 15.44 6.58 -21.99
CA PRO A 217 14.97 5.34 -22.60
C PRO A 217 13.83 5.55 -23.62
N LEU A 218 13.42 4.45 -24.27
CA LEU A 218 12.34 4.39 -25.26
C LEU A 218 10.96 4.68 -24.65
N GLU A 219 10.03 5.16 -25.47
CA GLU A 219 8.68 5.60 -25.07
C GLU A 219 7.87 4.54 -24.30
N GLU A 220 7.86 3.30 -24.81
CA GLU A 220 7.18 2.14 -24.20
C GLU A 220 7.73 1.79 -22.80
N PHE A 221 9.01 2.05 -22.54
CA PHE A 221 9.62 1.83 -21.22
C PHE A 221 9.05 2.78 -20.16
N TYR A 222 8.72 4.03 -20.54
CA TYR A 222 8.12 4.99 -19.61
C TYR A 222 6.68 4.62 -19.23
N VAL A 223 5.87 4.18 -20.20
CA VAL A 223 4.50 3.69 -19.96
C VAL A 223 4.53 2.48 -19.01
N ASN A 224 5.43 1.52 -19.25
CA ASN A 224 5.58 0.34 -18.41
C ASN A 224 6.10 0.67 -17.01
N MET A 225 7.06 1.59 -16.85
CA MET A 225 7.50 2.06 -15.53
C MET A 225 6.36 2.74 -14.76
N LYS A 226 5.62 3.65 -15.40
CA LYS A 226 4.49 4.34 -14.78
C LYS A 226 3.40 3.35 -14.37
N SER A 227 3.10 2.35 -15.19
CA SER A 227 2.06 1.34 -14.93
C SER A 227 2.48 0.33 -13.86
N GLY A 228 3.74 -0.11 -13.84
CA GLY A 228 4.28 -0.93 -12.74
C GLY A 228 4.22 -0.19 -11.41
N ALA A 229 4.47 1.12 -11.42
CA ALA A 229 4.32 1.96 -10.24
C ALA A 229 2.82 2.27 -9.91
N GLU A 230 1.91 2.30 -10.89
CA GLU A 230 0.44 2.41 -10.68
C GLU A 230 -0.12 1.19 -9.93
N SER A 231 0.54 0.04 -10.03
CA SER A 231 0.21 -1.14 -9.20
C SER A 231 0.66 -1.02 -7.74
N GLY A 232 1.44 0.02 -7.38
CA GLY A 232 2.14 0.14 -6.10
C GLY A 232 3.42 -0.69 -5.98
N TRP A 233 3.78 -1.48 -7.01
CA TRP A 233 4.91 -2.42 -6.98
C TRP A 233 6.02 -2.03 -7.98
N ASP A 234 6.59 -0.83 -7.82
CA ASP A 234 7.79 -0.36 -8.53
C ASP A 234 9.09 -0.76 -7.79
N PHE A 235 9.85 -1.76 -8.23
CA PHE A 235 9.59 -2.72 -9.31
C PHE A 235 9.62 -4.16 -8.78
N SER A 236 9.06 -5.07 -9.58
CA SER A 236 8.98 -6.50 -9.31
C SER A 236 9.20 -7.29 -10.60
N THR A 237 9.83 -8.46 -10.52
CA THR A 237 9.98 -9.35 -11.69
C THR A 237 8.65 -9.84 -12.27
N ARG A 238 7.56 -9.69 -11.50
CA ARG A 238 6.16 -9.87 -11.90
C ARG A 238 5.81 -9.24 -13.24
N TRP A 239 6.45 -8.13 -13.60
CA TRP A 239 6.16 -7.35 -14.80
C TRP A 239 6.87 -7.88 -16.06
N PHE A 240 7.85 -8.78 -15.93
CA PHE A 240 8.56 -9.37 -17.07
C PHE A 240 7.79 -10.52 -17.73
N ILE A 241 8.14 -10.77 -18.99
CA ILE A 241 7.40 -11.58 -19.97
C ILE A 241 8.20 -12.86 -20.27
N ALA A 242 7.53 -14.01 -20.43
CA ALA A 242 8.15 -15.26 -20.90
C ALA A 242 7.13 -16.19 -21.61
N GLU A 243 7.56 -17.36 -22.11
CA GLU A 243 7.16 -17.86 -23.46
C GLU A 243 6.10 -19.00 -23.59
N ASP A 244 5.49 -19.60 -22.54
CA ASP A 244 4.95 -21.01 -22.63
C ASP A 244 3.45 -21.43 -22.31
N GLY A 245 2.47 -20.58 -21.95
CA GLY A 245 1.02 -20.96 -21.73
C GLY A 245 0.54 -21.16 -20.26
N SER A 246 -0.73 -21.05 -19.82
CA SER A 246 -2.06 -20.67 -20.39
C SER A 246 -3.07 -20.22 -19.26
N ASN A 247 -4.28 -19.73 -19.59
CA ASN A 247 -5.47 -19.38 -18.73
C ASN A 247 -5.48 -18.12 -17.82
N VAL A 248 -6.69 -17.53 -17.65
CA VAL A 248 -6.99 -16.07 -17.51
C VAL A 248 -6.72 -15.40 -16.16
N LEU A 249 -6.91 -16.09 -15.03
CA LEU A 249 -6.26 -15.76 -13.75
C LEU A 249 -6.19 -17.03 -12.89
N TRP A 250 -7.33 -17.69 -12.65
CA TRP A 250 -7.32 -18.99 -11.95
C TRP A 250 -6.63 -20.07 -12.80
N ASN A 251 -5.63 -20.71 -12.21
CA ASN A 251 -4.88 -21.80 -12.82
C ASN A 251 -5.27 -23.13 -12.14
N GLU A 252 -5.82 -24.06 -12.91
CA GLU A 252 -6.30 -25.35 -12.39
C GLU A 252 -5.17 -26.28 -11.93
N GLU A 253 -3.99 -26.21 -12.56
CA GLU A 253 -2.85 -27.08 -12.23
C GLU A 253 -2.17 -26.62 -10.94
N GLU A 254 -1.90 -25.32 -10.82
CA GLU A 254 -1.32 -24.76 -9.59
C GLU A 254 -2.33 -24.65 -8.46
N GLY A 255 -3.62 -24.44 -8.77
CA GLY A 255 -4.68 -24.32 -7.78
C GLY A 255 -4.72 -22.97 -7.08
N VAL A 256 -4.37 -21.90 -7.81
CA VAL A 256 -4.26 -20.52 -7.33
C VAL A 256 -4.56 -19.53 -8.47
N TRP A 257 -4.69 -18.24 -8.16
CA TRP A 257 -4.78 -17.19 -9.18
C TRP A 257 -3.40 -16.64 -9.54
N LEU A 258 -3.06 -16.63 -10.82
CA LEU A 258 -1.82 -16.16 -11.41
C LEU A 258 -2.12 -14.99 -12.36
N ASP A 259 -1.14 -14.12 -12.62
CA ASP A 259 -1.32 -13.07 -13.63
C ASP A 259 -1.36 -13.67 -15.05
N TYR A 260 -2.11 -13.03 -15.95
CA TYR A 260 -2.16 -13.43 -17.36
C TYR A 260 -1.33 -12.51 -18.26
N ASP A 261 -0.32 -13.11 -18.89
CA ASP A 261 0.51 -12.55 -19.93
C ASP A 261 -0.25 -12.52 -21.26
N MET A 262 -0.79 -11.36 -21.63
CA MET A 262 -1.53 -11.18 -22.88
C MET A 262 -0.68 -11.34 -24.15
N LEU A 263 0.65 -11.17 -24.05
CA LEU A 263 1.55 -11.22 -25.22
C LEU A 263 1.85 -12.65 -25.64
N ASN A 264 2.10 -13.54 -24.67
CA ASN A 264 2.31 -14.98 -24.90
C ASN A 264 1.05 -15.81 -24.62
N SER A 265 -0.06 -15.15 -24.31
CA SER A 265 -1.36 -15.76 -23.99
C SER A 265 -1.30 -16.78 -22.82
N ARG A 266 -0.55 -16.47 -21.74
CA ARG A 266 -0.21 -17.43 -20.67
C ARG A 266 -0.44 -17.01 -19.22
N SER A 267 -0.68 -17.96 -18.31
CA SER A 267 -0.48 -17.74 -16.87
C SER A 267 1.00 -17.50 -16.56
N ARG A 268 1.30 -16.69 -15.54
CA ARG A 268 2.63 -16.51 -14.97
C ARG A 268 2.81 -17.40 -13.74
N ASN A 269 3.36 -18.60 -13.92
CA ASN A 269 3.51 -19.64 -12.89
C ASN A 269 4.66 -19.35 -11.91
N TYR A 270 4.68 -18.16 -11.33
CA TYR A 270 5.63 -17.73 -10.29
C TYR A 270 4.89 -17.44 -8.99
N PHE A 271 5.51 -17.74 -7.85
CA PHE A 271 4.92 -17.36 -6.57
C PHE A 271 5.00 -15.85 -6.35
N TYR A 272 3.84 -15.28 -6.05
CA TYR A 272 3.62 -13.95 -5.54
C TYR A 272 2.60 -13.98 -4.40
N ALA A 273 2.82 -13.21 -3.34
CA ALA A 273 1.87 -13.15 -2.22
C ALA A 273 0.46 -12.69 -2.65
N SER A 274 0.35 -11.91 -3.73
CA SER A 274 -0.93 -11.50 -4.32
C SER A 274 -1.67 -12.61 -5.07
N ASN A 275 -1.09 -13.80 -5.28
CA ASN A 275 -1.78 -14.90 -5.95
C ASN A 275 -3.03 -15.38 -5.18
N ILE A 276 -3.10 -15.09 -3.88
CA ILE A 276 -4.30 -15.36 -3.07
C ILE A 276 -5.12 -14.09 -2.75
N SER A 277 -4.81 -12.93 -3.32
CA SER A 277 -5.61 -11.72 -3.06
C SER A 277 -7.09 -11.84 -3.43
N PRO A 278 -7.54 -12.71 -4.36
CA PRO A 278 -8.96 -12.98 -4.54
C PRO A 278 -9.61 -13.58 -3.28
N LEU A 279 -8.88 -14.34 -2.45
CA LEU A 279 -9.35 -14.82 -1.13
C LEU A 279 -9.49 -13.70 -0.09
N TRP A 280 -8.80 -12.57 -0.26
CA TRP A 280 -9.02 -11.38 0.56
C TRP A 280 -10.21 -10.54 0.05
N ALA A 281 -10.38 -10.46 -1.27
CA ALA A 281 -11.35 -9.58 -1.93
C ALA A 281 -12.80 -10.12 -1.99
N GLU A 282 -13.10 -11.28 -1.38
CA GLU A 282 -14.42 -11.95 -1.47
C GLU A 282 -14.86 -12.31 -2.91
N CYS A 283 -13.89 -12.41 -3.83
CA CYS A 283 -14.08 -12.64 -5.26
C CYS A 283 -14.04 -14.14 -5.65
N TRP A 284 -14.93 -14.95 -5.06
CA TRP A 284 -15.07 -16.38 -5.37
C TRP A 284 -16.53 -16.84 -5.31
N ASP A 285 -16.82 -18.02 -5.86
CA ASP A 285 -18.12 -18.68 -5.66
C ASP A 285 -18.23 -19.24 -4.22
N PRO A 286 -19.21 -18.80 -3.39
CA PRO A 286 -19.37 -19.27 -2.02
C PRO A 286 -19.60 -20.79 -1.91
N ILE A 287 -20.19 -21.43 -2.92
CA ILE A 287 -20.43 -22.88 -2.95
C ILE A 287 -19.08 -23.62 -3.07
N SER A 288 -18.15 -23.10 -3.87
CA SER A 288 -16.79 -23.64 -4.04
C SER A 288 -15.93 -23.57 -2.78
N LEU A 289 -16.12 -22.57 -1.90
CA LEU A 289 -15.50 -22.56 -0.56
C LEU A 289 -16.13 -23.60 0.37
N GLN A 290 -17.45 -23.71 0.39
CA GLN A 290 -18.15 -24.68 1.26
C GLN A 290 -17.77 -26.14 0.95
N ASN A 291 -17.38 -26.42 -0.30
CA ASN A 291 -16.89 -27.73 -0.75
C ASN A 291 -15.39 -27.97 -0.51
N SER A 292 -14.69 -27.09 0.23
CA SER A 292 -13.26 -27.17 0.61
C SER A 292 -12.23 -27.20 -0.53
N SER A 293 -12.63 -27.36 -1.79
CA SER A 293 -11.74 -27.67 -2.91
C SER A 293 -10.74 -26.56 -3.23
N VAL A 294 -11.17 -25.29 -3.20
CA VAL A 294 -10.31 -24.12 -3.47
C VAL A 294 -9.30 -23.91 -2.34
N ILE A 295 -9.72 -23.96 -1.08
CA ILE A 295 -8.80 -23.76 0.06
C ILE A 295 -7.80 -24.91 0.18
N ASN A 296 -8.20 -26.16 -0.08
CA ASN A 296 -7.26 -27.28 -0.16
C ASN A 296 -6.15 -27.00 -1.17
N ARG A 297 -6.53 -26.61 -2.40
CA ARG A 297 -5.58 -26.31 -3.47
C ARG A 297 -4.66 -25.13 -3.15
N VAL A 298 -5.18 -24.06 -2.54
CA VAL A 298 -4.39 -22.92 -2.09
C VAL A 298 -3.42 -23.31 -0.97
N LEU A 299 -3.83 -24.12 0.01
CA LEU A 299 -2.94 -24.62 1.05
C LEU A 299 -1.84 -25.52 0.48
N ASP A 300 -2.18 -26.42 -0.45
CA ASP A 300 -1.21 -27.27 -1.14
C ASP A 300 -0.22 -26.43 -1.96
N TYR A 301 -0.68 -25.38 -2.64
CA TYR A 301 0.15 -24.42 -3.36
C TYR A 301 1.11 -23.66 -2.41
N LEU A 302 0.60 -23.18 -1.28
CA LEU A 302 1.40 -22.46 -0.28
C LEU A 302 2.48 -23.35 0.36
N ASP A 303 2.23 -24.65 0.61
CA ASP A 303 3.29 -25.57 1.05
C ASP A 303 4.31 -25.87 -0.07
N ARG A 304 3.87 -26.07 -1.33
CA ARG A 304 4.77 -26.27 -2.48
C ARG A 304 5.68 -25.07 -2.72
N SER A 305 5.18 -23.85 -2.59
CA SER A 305 5.94 -22.61 -2.82
C SER A 305 7.11 -22.39 -1.85
N GLN A 306 7.13 -23.09 -0.71
CA GLN A 306 8.01 -22.87 0.45
C GLN A 306 7.88 -21.49 1.14
N ALA A 307 7.07 -20.56 0.61
CA ALA A 307 6.95 -19.19 1.12
C ALA A 307 6.55 -19.12 2.60
N THR A 308 5.67 -20.03 3.04
CA THR A 308 5.19 -20.14 4.44
C THR A 308 6.24 -20.64 5.43
N LYS A 309 7.36 -21.18 4.95
CA LYS A 309 8.43 -21.77 5.78
C LYS A 309 9.48 -20.73 6.21
N LEU A 310 9.41 -19.52 5.64
CA LEU A 310 10.22 -18.39 6.07
C LEU A 310 9.79 -17.94 7.48
N VAL A 311 10.75 -17.39 8.23
CA VAL A 311 10.59 -17.15 9.68
C VAL A 311 9.96 -15.80 9.99
N GLY A 312 10.17 -14.80 9.14
CA GLY A 312 9.77 -13.40 9.38
C GLY A 312 8.49 -12.96 8.69
N GLY A 313 7.75 -13.87 8.07
CA GLY A 313 6.54 -13.61 7.28
C GLY A 313 6.59 -14.24 5.89
N ILE A 314 5.77 -13.74 4.98
CA ILE A 314 5.65 -14.17 3.59
C ILE A 314 6.42 -13.19 2.69
N PRO A 315 7.26 -13.68 1.76
CA PRO A 315 8.00 -12.81 0.85
C PRO A 315 7.07 -12.32 -0.26
N THR A 316 7.44 -11.22 -0.92
CA THR A 316 6.67 -10.71 -2.07
C THR A 316 6.59 -11.74 -3.18
N SER A 317 7.73 -12.37 -3.48
CA SER A 317 7.92 -13.43 -4.45
C SER A 317 8.95 -14.45 -3.94
N MET A 318 9.24 -15.50 -4.71
CA MET A 318 10.39 -16.38 -4.46
C MET A 318 11.62 -16.06 -5.33
N GLU A 319 11.58 -14.97 -6.11
CA GLU A 319 12.64 -14.58 -7.05
C GLU A 319 13.57 -13.53 -6.43
N ASN A 320 14.88 -13.79 -6.39
CA ASN A 320 15.86 -12.89 -5.77
C ASN A 320 16.47 -11.94 -6.82
N SER A 321 15.68 -10.95 -7.22
CA SER A 321 16.02 -10.02 -8.32
C SER A 321 16.83 -8.79 -7.89
N GLY A 322 17.00 -8.58 -6.57
CA GLY A 322 17.53 -7.33 -6.01
C GLY A 322 16.56 -6.14 -6.08
N GLN A 323 15.34 -6.33 -6.61
CA GLN A 323 14.28 -5.32 -6.57
C GLN A 323 13.54 -5.36 -5.23
N GLN A 324 12.86 -4.27 -4.88
CA GLN A 324 12.23 -4.14 -3.57
C GLN A 324 10.94 -4.97 -3.42
N TRP A 325 10.17 -5.19 -4.50
CA TRP A 325 8.96 -6.03 -4.51
C TRP A 325 9.26 -7.46 -5.00
N ASP A 326 10.27 -8.09 -4.39
CA ASP A 326 10.75 -9.43 -4.69
C ASP A 326 11.43 -10.06 -3.45
N TYR A 327 11.86 -11.32 -3.51
CA TYR A 327 12.60 -11.97 -2.43
C TYR A 327 13.91 -11.22 -2.12
N PRO A 328 14.31 -11.03 -0.84
CA PRO A 328 13.75 -11.59 0.39
C PRO A 328 12.70 -10.71 1.09
N ASN A 329 12.19 -9.66 0.45
CA ASN A 329 11.37 -8.67 1.12
C ASN A 329 9.90 -9.12 1.30
N GLY A 330 9.41 -9.03 2.54
CA GLY A 330 7.99 -9.00 2.86
C GLY A 330 7.52 -7.58 3.14
N TRP A 331 6.28 -7.28 2.74
CA TRP A 331 5.63 -5.98 2.93
C TRP A 331 4.33 -6.16 3.71
N ALA A 332 4.02 -5.21 4.60
CA ALA A 332 2.85 -5.29 5.47
C ALA A 332 1.51 -5.44 4.71
N PRO A 333 1.25 -4.71 3.60
CA PRO A 333 0.13 -4.97 2.70
C PRO A 333 -0.06 -6.44 2.34
N LEU A 334 1.02 -7.12 1.94
CA LEU A 334 0.95 -8.49 1.42
C LEU A 334 0.73 -9.51 2.55
N GLN A 335 1.25 -9.24 3.75
CA GLN A 335 0.94 -10.05 4.92
C GLN A 335 -0.55 -9.95 5.25
N HIS A 336 -1.10 -8.74 5.24
CA HIS A 336 -2.50 -8.48 5.53
C HIS A 336 -3.43 -9.19 4.55
N LEU A 337 -3.17 -9.06 3.24
CA LEU A 337 -3.91 -9.78 2.18
C LEU A 337 -3.84 -11.31 2.39
N MET A 338 -2.66 -11.84 2.69
CA MET A 338 -2.47 -13.28 2.90
C MET A 338 -3.20 -13.78 4.15
N VAL A 339 -3.04 -13.09 5.28
CA VAL A 339 -3.65 -13.46 6.57
C VAL A 339 -5.17 -13.42 6.48
N TYR A 340 -5.76 -12.32 6.00
CA TYR A 340 -7.22 -12.21 5.93
C TYR A 340 -7.84 -13.08 4.84
N GLY A 341 -7.11 -13.34 3.73
CA GLY A 341 -7.57 -14.30 2.73
C GLY A 341 -7.70 -15.73 3.27
N LEU A 342 -6.82 -16.11 4.19
CA LEU A 342 -6.87 -17.42 4.86
C LEU A 342 -7.85 -17.42 6.06
N GLU A 343 -7.90 -16.34 6.84
CA GLU A 343 -8.74 -16.21 8.04
C GLU A 343 -10.25 -16.12 7.70
N ASN A 344 -10.61 -15.49 6.57
CA ASN A 344 -12.00 -15.41 6.10
C ASN A 344 -12.54 -16.75 5.57
N SER A 345 -11.68 -17.76 5.40
CA SER A 345 -12.12 -19.11 5.02
C SER A 345 -12.78 -19.86 6.19
N ALA A 346 -13.56 -20.90 5.87
CA ALA A 346 -14.14 -21.79 6.89
C ALA A 346 -13.17 -22.89 7.37
N ASP A 347 -11.94 -22.97 6.83
CA ASP A 347 -11.03 -24.10 7.10
C ASP A 347 -10.13 -23.85 8.33
N PRO A 348 -10.15 -24.74 9.35
CA PRO A 348 -9.31 -24.57 10.54
C PRO A 348 -7.80 -24.54 10.25
N ARG A 349 -7.32 -25.19 9.19
CA ARG A 349 -5.89 -25.18 8.81
C ARG A 349 -5.49 -23.84 8.20
N ALA A 350 -6.37 -23.25 7.39
CA ALA A 350 -6.13 -21.92 6.83
C ALA A 350 -6.13 -20.85 7.93
N LYS A 351 -7.07 -20.89 8.89
CA LYS A 351 -7.03 -20.02 10.07
C LYS A 351 -5.78 -20.22 10.94
N ALA A 352 -5.34 -21.47 11.13
CA ALA A 352 -4.09 -21.75 11.84
C ALA A 352 -2.86 -21.17 11.11
N LEU A 353 -2.82 -21.27 9.79
CA LEU A 353 -1.77 -20.68 8.95
C LEU A 353 -1.83 -19.14 8.94
N ALA A 354 -3.02 -18.54 8.92
CA ALA A 354 -3.22 -17.10 9.03
C ALA A 354 -2.61 -16.56 10.33
N PHE A 355 -2.91 -17.21 11.47
CA PHE A 355 -2.32 -16.86 12.76
C PHE A 355 -0.79 -17.07 12.80
N ASP A 356 -0.26 -18.15 12.22
CA ASP A 356 1.18 -18.39 12.14
C ASP A 356 1.91 -17.30 11.33
N ILE A 357 1.36 -16.90 10.19
CA ILE A 357 1.89 -15.81 9.36
C ILE A 357 1.83 -14.46 10.10
N ALA A 358 0.69 -14.15 10.72
CA ALA A 358 0.52 -12.92 11.50
C ALA A 358 1.52 -12.85 12.67
N ARG A 359 1.71 -13.97 13.38
CA ARG A 359 2.69 -14.08 14.47
C ARG A 359 4.12 -13.89 13.98
N LYS A 360 4.54 -14.59 12.92
CA LYS A 360 5.87 -14.45 12.32
C LYS A 360 6.17 -13.00 11.92
N TRP A 361 5.18 -12.32 11.34
CA TRP A 361 5.29 -10.91 10.98
C TRP A 361 5.45 -10.01 12.21
N LEU A 362 4.63 -10.21 13.25
CA LEU A 362 4.73 -9.46 14.52
C LEU A 362 6.08 -9.68 15.21
N ASP A 363 6.52 -10.93 15.34
CA ASP A 363 7.81 -11.30 15.94
C ASP A 363 8.99 -10.64 15.17
N ASN A 364 8.94 -10.62 13.84
CA ASN A 364 9.94 -9.95 12.99
C ASN A 364 9.93 -8.42 13.15
N ASN A 365 8.74 -7.82 13.05
CA ASN A 365 8.54 -6.38 13.15
C ASN A 365 8.94 -5.84 14.54
N PHE A 366 8.57 -6.54 15.62
CA PHE A 366 8.92 -6.16 16.98
C PHE A 366 10.43 -6.29 17.24
N ALA A 367 11.05 -7.39 16.81
CA ALA A 367 12.49 -7.57 16.95
C ALA A 367 13.29 -6.48 16.22
N ALA A 368 12.85 -6.03 15.05
CA ALA A 368 13.50 -4.94 14.31
C ALA A 368 13.27 -3.59 14.97
N TYR A 369 12.05 -3.35 15.48
CA TYR A 369 11.69 -2.15 16.23
C TYR A 369 12.59 -1.96 17.45
N GLU A 370 12.74 -3.00 18.29
CA GLU A 370 13.58 -2.96 19.49
C GLU A 370 15.09 -2.80 19.17
N GLN A 371 15.56 -3.36 18.05
CA GLN A 371 16.96 -3.23 17.60
C GLN A 371 17.29 -1.87 16.96
N SER A 372 16.30 -1.22 16.35
CA SER A 372 16.49 0.08 15.69
C SER A 372 16.62 1.23 16.70
N VAL A 373 17.37 2.27 16.36
CA VAL A 373 17.47 3.51 17.15
C VAL A 373 16.85 4.65 16.34
N PRO A 374 15.85 5.39 16.85
CA PRO A 374 15.33 5.44 18.23
C PRO A 374 14.05 4.61 18.43
N ASN A 375 14.06 3.32 18.06
CA ASN A 375 12.88 2.45 17.93
C ASN A 375 11.87 2.95 16.88
N SER A 376 12.07 2.52 15.63
CA SER A 376 11.28 2.90 14.45
C SER A 376 10.77 1.66 13.71
N MET A 377 9.60 1.78 13.08
CA MET A 377 9.11 0.76 12.15
C MET A 377 9.66 1.02 10.75
N PHE A 378 9.67 -0.01 9.92
CA PHE A 378 10.20 0.05 8.56
C PHE A 378 9.08 -0.12 7.53
N GLU A 379 9.32 0.41 6.33
CA GLU A 379 8.52 0.22 5.13
C GLU A 379 8.33 -1.27 4.76
N LYS A 380 9.45 -2.03 4.81
CA LYS A 380 9.59 -3.41 4.34
C LYS A 380 10.61 -4.17 5.20
N TYR A 381 10.49 -5.50 5.24
CA TYR A 381 11.28 -6.37 6.13
C TYR A 381 11.87 -7.56 5.37
N ASP A 382 13.05 -8.02 5.75
CA ASP A 382 13.57 -9.31 5.30
C ASP A 382 12.78 -10.41 6.03
N VAL A 383 12.20 -11.36 5.30
CA VAL A 383 11.42 -12.47 5.92
C VAL A 383 12.23 -13.75 6.14
N THR A 384 13.48 -13.81 5.66
CA THR A 384 14.39 -14.94 5.86
C THR A 384 15.02 -14.95 7.25
N SER A 385 15.02 -13.80 7.93
CA SER A 385 15.58 -13.57 9.26
C SER A 385 14.59 -12.81 10.13
N ILE A 386 14.81 -12.82 11.45
CA ILE A 386 14.01 -12.04 12.42
C ILE A 386 14.75 -10.76 12.78
N GLY A 387 14.04 -9.63 12.72
CA GLY A 387 14.49 -8.33 13.19
C GLY A 387 15.32 -7.52 12.20
N LEU A 388 15.27 -7.85 10.90
CA LEU A 388 16.00 -7.13 9.85
C LEU A 388 15.05 -6.33 8.95
N PRO A 389 15.36 -5.05 8.65
CA PRO A 389 14.66 -4.31 7.60
C PRO A 389 14.98 -4.92 6.23
N GLY A 390 14.06 -4.76 5.29
CA GLY A 390 14.25 -5.13 3.89
C GLY A 390 15.12 -4.13 3.13
N GLY A 391 15.38 -4.38 1.86
CA GLY A 391 16.25 -3.56 1.02
C GLY A 391 16.00 -3.70 -0.47
N GLY A 392 16.99 -3.35 -1.30
CA GLY A 392 16.89 -3.41 -2.76
C GLY A 392 16.01 -2.31 -3.37
N GLY A 393 15.89 -2.32 -4.70
CA GLY A 393 15.16 -1.29 -5.45
C GLY A 393 15.95 0.02 -5.65
N GLU A 394 15.22 1.14 -5.81
CA GLU A 394 15.79 2.44 -6.24
C GLU A 394 16.11 3.43 -5.09
N TYR A 395 15.83 3.08 -3.83
CA TYR A 395 16.14 3.90 -2.65
C TYR A 395 16.33 3.07 -1.37
N ASP A 396 17.03 3.64 -0.39
CA ASP A 396 17.23 3.04 0.94
C ASP A 396 15.92 2.89 1.72
N VAL A 397 15.78 1.83 2.51
CA VAL A 397 14.57 1.51 3.29
C VAL A 397 14.10 2.68 4.16
N GLN A 398 12.80 2.98 4.10
CA GLN A 398 12.21 4.13 4.80
C GLN A 398 11.74 3.79 6.22
N LEU A 399 11.83 4.78 7.11
CA LEU A 399 11.41 4.70 8.51
C LEU A 399 10.02 5.33 8.72
N GLY A 400 9.18 4.71 9.54
CA GLY A 400 7.84 5.22 9.88
C GLY A 400 7.00 4.18 10.61
N PHE A 401 6.21 3.35 9.95
CA PHE A 401 5.74 3.45 8.56
C PHE A 401 4.24 3.13 8.51
N GLY A 402 3.44 3.97 7.84
CA GLY A 402 1.99 4.04 8.02
C GLY A 402 1.26 2.71 7.85
N TRP A 403 1.46 1.99 6.74
CA TRP A 403 0.84 0.66 6.57
C TRP A 403 1.35 -0.36 7.59
N THR A 404 2.58 -0.23 8.08
CA THR A 404 3.21 -1.23 8.95
C THR A 404 2.62 -1.08 10.34
N ASN A 405 2.53 0.16 10.82
CA ASN A 405 1.83 0.52 12.04
C ASN A 405 0.36 0.07 11.97
N GLY A 406 -0.31 0.31 10.85
CA GLY A 406 -1.70 -0.08 10.61
C GLY A 406 -1.94 -1.60 10.67
N VAL A 407 -1.13 -2.38 9.95
CA VAL A 407 -1.20 -3.85 9.92
C VAL A 407 -0.81 -4.47 11.26
N VAL A 408 0.20 -3.94 11.94
CA VAL A 408 0.61 -4.43 13.27
C VAL A 408 -0.47 -4.14 14.31
N ILE A 409 -1.03 -2.92 14.35
CA ILE A 409 -2.15 -2.58 15.24
C ILE A 409 -3.35 -3.50 14.96
N ASP A 410 -3.64 -3.79 13.69
CA ASP A 410 -4.71 -4.71 13.30
C ASP A 410 -4.46 -6.16 13.72
N PHE A 411 -3.25 -6.69 13.56
CA PHE A 411 -2.91 -8.04 14.04
C PHE A 411 -2.87 -8.13 15.57
N LEU A 412 -2.33 -7.12 16.26
CA LEU A 412 -2.37 -7.03 17.72
C LEU A 412 -3.81 -6.93 18.24
N ASN A 413 -4.70 -6.26 17.51
CA ASN A 413 -6.12 -6.18 17.86
C ASN A 413 -6.82 -7.55 17.72
N ASN A 414 -6.60 -8.26 16.61
CA ASN A 414 -7.35 -9.48 16.29
C ASN A 414 -6.76 -10.77 16.89
N TYR A 415 -5.48 -10.75 17.30
CA TYR A 415 -4.78 -11.92 17.86
C TYR A 415 -4.13 -11.67 19.22
N GLY A 416 -4.21 -10.46 19.78
CA GLY A 416 -3.54 -10.07 21.02
C GLY A 416 -3.87 -10.92 22.25
N ASP A 417 -5.02 -11.59 22.26
CA ASP A 417 -5.44 -12.52 23.31
C ASP A 417 -4.66 -13.85 23.28
N ARG A 418 -4.02 -14.17 22.14
CA ARG A 418 -3.30 -15.43 21.87
C ARG A 418 -1.78 -15.26 21.67
N LEU A 419 -1.26 -14.04 21.85
CA LEU A 419 0.14 -13.64 21.69
C LEU A 419 0.84 -13.41 23.04
#